data_AF-A0A0W1R3B4-F1
#
_entry.id   AF-A0A0W1R3B4-F1
#
_cell.length_a   1.000
_cell.length_b   1.000
_cell.length_c   1.000
_cell.angle_alpha   90.00
_cell.angle_beta   90.00
_cell.angle_gamma   90.00
#
_symmetry.space_group_name_H-M   'P 1'
#
loop_
_entity.id
_entity.type
_entity.pdbx_description
1 polymer ?
#
loop_
_entity_poly.entity_id
_entity_poly.type
_entity_poly.pdbx_seq_one_letter_code
_entity_poly.pdbx_strand_id
1 'polypeptide(L)'
;MSVIDTAMRVVHVLFAGAWAGGTLLFVGAVLPAARNGLLDASALRAVTKRFGYLTTAAVVLLLLTGGHLAGTLYTFGSLQSTGRGHLVLSMVVLWFLLAGVAQFATKRLTDALATTDAKSAVDSTWTLFVLAAVLATGLLVVAGLL
;
A
#
# COMPACT_ATOMS: atom_id res chain seq x y z
N MET A 1 5.40 -24.68 14.03
CA MET A 1 5.45 -23.22 13.81
C MET A 1 5.66 -22.58 15.17
N SER A 2 6.66 -21.72 15.34
CA SER A 2 6.90 -21.07 16.63
C SER A 2 5.83 -20.00 16.90
N VAL A 3 5.65 -19.60 18.16
CA VAL A 3 4.77 -18.48 18.53
C VAL A 3 5.18 -17.20 17.78
N ILE A 4 6.48 -17.00 17.57
CA ILE A 4 7.03 -15.85 16.84
C ILE A 4 6.59 -15.90 15.37
N ASP A 5 6.69 -17.05 14.69
CA ASP A 5 6.28 -17.16 13.29
C ASP A 5 4.79 -16.88 13.09
N THR A 6 3.97 -17.35 14.03
CA THR A 6 2.53 -17.06 14.04
C THR A 6 2.28 -15.57 14.24
N ALA A 7 2.94 -14.93 15.21
CA ALA A 7 2.82 -13.50 15.44
C ALA A 7 3.24 -12.68 14.20
N MET A 8 4.37 -13.02 13.58
CA MET A 8 4.85 -12.37 12.37
C MET A 8 3.86 -12.52 11.21
N ARG A 9 3.30 -13.72 11.01
CA ARG A 9 2.28 -13.95 9.97
C ARG A 9 1.01 -13.15 10.21
N VAL A 10 0.51 -13.12 11.44
CA VAL A 10 -0.70 -12.34 11.80
C VAL A 10 -0.47 -10.86 11.53
N VAL A 11 0.63 -10.29 12.05
CA VAL A 11 0.96 -8.88 11.83
C VAL A 11 1.13 -8.59 10.33
N HIS A 12 1.82 -9.45 9.59
CA HIS A 12 2.03 -9.28 8.16
C HIS A 12 0.71 -9.20 7.39
N VAL A 13 -0.17 -10.18 7.58
CA VAL A 13 -1.44 -10.25 6.84
C VAL A 13 -2.37 -9.10 7.24
N LEU A 14 -2.42 -8.73 8.53
CA LEU A 14 -3.23 -7.61 9.00
C LEU A 14 -2.81 -6.29 8.35
N PHE A 15 -1.50 -5.97 8.37
CA PHE A 15 -1.01 -4.73 7.76
C PHE A 15 -1.05 -4.77 6.23
N ALA A 16 -0.82 -5.93 5.61
CA ALA A 16 -0.95 -6.09 4.16
C ALA A 16 -2.39 -5.81 3.73
N GLY A 17 -3.37 -6.44 4.38
CA GLY A 17 -4.79 -6.25 4.09
C GLY A 17 -5.26 -4.83 4.38
N ALA A 18 -4.91 -4.28 5.55
CA ALA A 18 -5.29 -2.92 5.93
C ALA A 18 -4.71 -1.86 4.99
N TRP A 19 -3.45 -2.01 4.57
CA TRP A 19 -2.81 -1.04 3.69
C TRP A 19 -3.24 -1.16 2.23
N ALA A 20 -3.29 -2.38 1.67
CA ALA A 20 -3.75 -2.58 0.31
C ALA A 20 -5.24 -2.24 0.18
N GLY A 21 -6.08 -2.74 1.08
CA GLY A 21 -7.51 -2.41 1.12
C GLY A 21 -7.75 -0.92 1.41
N GLY A 22 -7.00 -0.33 2.34
CA GLY A 22 -7.05 1.11 2.62
C GLY A 22 -6.66 1.96 1.41
N THR A 23 -5.69 1.52 0.60
CA THR A 23 -5.34 2.18 -0.67
C THR A 23 -6.51 2.13 -1.64
N LEU A 24 -7.15 0.97 -1.83
CA LEU A 24 -8.32 0.84 -2.70
C LEU A 24 -9.49 1.71 -2.22
N LEU A 25 -9.76 1.76 -0.91
CA LEU A 25 -10.80 2.62 -0.34
C LEU A 25 -10.46 4.10 -0.50
N PHE A 26 -9.20 4.48 -0.32
CA PHE A 26 -8.77 5.86 -0.50
C PHE A 26 -9.01 6.31 -1.95
N VAL A 27 -8.60 5.50 -2.92
CA VAL A 27 -8.75 5.80 -4.34
C VAL A 27 -10.20 5.67 -4.84
N GLY A 28 -10.93 4.67 -4.36
CA GLY A 28 -12.29 4.35 -4.82
C GLY A 28 -13.41 5.11 -4.12
N ALA A 29 -13.18 5.64 -2.92
CA ALA A 29 -14.21 6.33 -2.14
C ALA A 29 -13.78 7.74 -1.69
N VAL A 30 -12.58 7.90 -1.12
CA VAL A 30 -12.14 9.19 -0.55
C VAL A 30 -11.85 10.21 -1.66
N LEU A 31 -11.06 9.86 -2.67
CA LEU A 31 -10.73 10.78 -3.76
C LEU A 31 -11.97 11.18 -4.60
N PRO A 32 -12.88 10.25 -4.97
CA PRO A 32 -14.12 10.62 -5.64
C PRO A 32 -15.02 11.51 -4.80
N ALA A 33 -15.13 11.27 -3.49
CA ALA A 33 -15.90 12.12 -2.59
C ALA A 33 -15.35 13.57 -2.58
N ALA A 34 -14.03 13.74 -2.50
CA ALA A 34 -13.40 15.05 -2.60
C ALA A 34 -13.63 15.72 -3.98
N ARG A 35 -13.49 14.95 -5.06
CA ARG A 35 -13.73 15.44 -6.43
C ARG A 35 -15.16 15.93 -6.64
N ASN A 36 -16.12 15.31 -5.95
CA ASN A 36 -17.54 15.67 -5.96
C ASN A 36 -17.90 16.76 -4.94
N GLY A 37 -16.93 17.35 -4.25
CA GLY A 37 -17.14 18.44 -3.30
C GLY A 37 -17.67 18.02 -1.92
N LEU A 38 -17.67 16.71 -1.60
CA LEU A 38 -18.09 16.21 -0.28
C LEU A 38 -17.01 16.39 0.79
N LEU A 39 -15.75 16.58 0.38
CA LEU A 39 -14.63 16.86 1.26
C LEU A 39 -13.94 18.15 0.81
N ASP A 40 -13.82 19.12 1.71
CA ASP A 40 -12.99 20.30 1.47
C ASP A 40 -11.48 19.96 1.54
N ALA A 41 -10.65 20.93 1.16
CA ALA A 41 -9.20 20.74 1.12
C ALA A 41 -8.58 20.41 2.49
N SER A 42 -9.16 20.95 3.58
CA SER A 42 -8.67 20.73 4.94
C SER A 42 -8.99 19.31 5.43
N ALA A 43 -10.21 18.84 5.17
CA ALA A 43 -10.66 17.50 5.47
C ALA A 43 -9.86 16.47 4.67
N LEU A 44 -9.69 16.70 3.36
CA LEU A 44 -8.89 15.80 2.52
C LEU A 44 -7.43 15.76 2.97
N ARG A 45 -6.82 16.90 3.33
CA ARG A 45 -5.46 16.95 3.88
C ARG A 45 -5.34 16.11 5.16
N ALA A 46 -6.30 16.22 6.08
CA ALA A 46 -6.28 15.45 7.33
C ALA A 46 -6.37 13.94 7.07
N VAL A 47 -7.24 13.50 6.17
CA VAL A 47 -7.36 12.08 5.79
C VAL A 47 -6.10 11.60 5.06
N THR A 48 -5.57 12.40 4.12
CA THR A 48 -4.33 12.10 3.38
C THR A 48 -3.14 11.93 4.32
N LYS A 49 -3.03 12.79 5.34
CA LYS A 49 -1.99 12.69 6.38
C LYS A 49 -2.10 11.39 7.19
N ARG A 50 -3.31 10.99 7.59
CA ARG A 50 -3.55 9.71 8.30
C ARG A 50 -3.24 8.51 7.41
N PHE A 51 -3.61 8.57 6.12
CA PHE A 51 -3.25 7.55 5.14
C PHE A 51 -1.73 7.45 4.96
N GLY A 52 -1.01 8.57 4.98
CA GLY A 52 0.45 8.60 4.98
C GLY A 52 1.06 7.90 6.20
N TYR A 53 0.52 8.12 7.40
CA TYR A 53 0.95 7.41 8.61
C TYR A 53 0.71 5.90 8.53
N LEU A 54 -0.48 5.48 8.07
CA LEU A 54 -0.76 4.07 7.81
C LEU A 54 0.23 3.47 6.81
N THR A 55 0.49 4.18 5.71
CA THR A 55 1.43 3.74 4.66
C THR A 55 2.83 3.56 5.21
N THR A 56 3.36 4.54 5.96
CA THR A 56 4.70 4.45 6.56
C THR A 56 4.79 3.29 7.54
N ALA A 57 3.80 3.13 8.42
CA ALA A 57 3.78 2.03 9.39
C ALA A 57 3.69 0.67 8.68
N ALA A 58 2.82 0.53 7.69
CA ALA A 58 2.64 -0.70 6.93
C ALA A 58 3.90 -1.09 6.16
N VAL A 59 4.56 -0.14 5.47
CA VAL A 59 5.81 -0.41 4.74
C VAL A 59 6.87 -0.96 5.68
N VAL A 60 7.10 -0.33 6.83
CA VAL A 60 8.09 -0.80 7.80
C VAL A 60 7.72 -2.18 8.36
N LEU A 61 6.48 -2.37 8.82
CA LEU A 61 6.05 -3.62 9.42
C LEU A 61 6.05 -4.78 8.41
N LEU A 62 5.68 -4.52 7.15
CA LEU A 62 5.69 -5.52 6.09
C LEU A 62 7.12 -5.91 5.70
N LEU A 63 8.07 -4.97 5.70
CA LEU A 63 9.48 -5.30 5.49
C LEU A 63 10.00 -6.23 6.59
N LEU A 64 9.74 -5.90 7.85
CA LEU A 64 10.22 -6.68 9.00
C LEU A 64 9.57 -8.07 9.04
N THR A 65 8.25 -8.13 8.99
CA THR A 65 7.50 -9.39 9.07
C THR A 65 7.66 -10.23 7.80
N GLY A 66 7.64 -9.61 6.62
CA GLY A 66 7.83 -10.29 5.34
C GLY A 66 9.26 -10.80 5.18
N GLY A 67 10.25 -10.04 5.63
CA GLY A 67 11.64 -10.48 5.70
C GLY A 67 11.83 -11.69 6.61
N HIS A 68 11.24 -11.68 7.81
CA HIS A 68 11.26 -12.83 8.73
C HIS A 68 10.61 -14.06 8.10
N LEU A 69 9.39 -13.92 7.54
CA LEU A 69 8.67 -15.03 6.93
C LEU A 69 9.40 -15.58 5.69
N ALA A 70 9.95 -14.71 4.84
CA ALA A 70 10.71 -15.14 3.68
C ALA A 70 12.00 -15.88 4.09
N GLY A 71 12.74 -15.34 5.07
CA GLY A 71 14.00 -15.93 5.55
C GLY A 71 13.82 -17.23 6.35
N THR A 72 12.64 -17.48 6.91
CA THR A 72 12.34 -18.71 7.65
C THR A 72 11.66 -19.78 6.80
N LEU A 73 10.87 -19.38 5.80
CA LEU A 73 10.10 -20.31 4.97
C LEU A 73 10.79 -20.68 3.65
N TYR A 74 11.77 -19.90 3.20
CA TYR A 74 12.43 -20.09 1.92
C TYR A 74 13.95 -20.03 2.04
N THR A 75 14.61 -20.83 1.21
CA THR A 75 16.03 -20.66 0.88
C THR A 75 16.16 -19.78 -0.38
N PHE A 76 17.36 -19.20 -0.59
CA PHE A 76 17.66 -18.45 -1.81
C PHE A 76 17.34 -19.23 -3.09
N GLY A 77 17.73 -20.52 -3.14
CA GLY A 77 17.42 -21.39 -4.26
C GLY A 77 15.92 -21.56 -4.46
N SER A 78 15.17 -21.86 -3.40
CA SER A 78 13.72 -22.08 -3.50
C SER A 78 12.93 -20.82 -3.90
N LEU A 79 13.40 -19.62 -3.58
CA LEU A 79 12.79 -18.36 -4.02
C LEU A 79 12.86 -18.20 -5.55
N GLN A 80 13.92 -18.70 -6.18
CA GLN A 80 14.19 -18.49 -7.60
C GLN A 80 13.80 -19.68 -8.48
N SER A 81 13.53 -20.85 -7.90
CA SER A 81 13.29 -22.08 -8.65
C SER A 81 11.89 -22.66 -8.48
N THR A 82 11.04 -22.06 -7.64
CA THR A 82 9.69 -22.58 -7.37
C THR A 82 8.60 -21.56 -7.69
N GLY A 83 7.41 -22.03 -8.08
CA GLY A 83 6.26 -21.16 -8.34
C GLY A 83 5.89 -20.29 -7.13
N ARG A 84 5.87 -20.86 -5.92
CA ARG A 84 5.65 -20.10 -4.68
C ARG A 84 6.74 -19.06 -4.43
N GLY A 85 8.00 -19.41 -4.69
CA GLY A 85 9.13 -18.49 -4.59
C GLY A 85 8.99 -17.28 -5.51
N HIS A 86 8.63 -17.51 -6.78
CA HIS A 86 8.38 -16.44 -7.74
C HIS A 86 7.24 -15.52 -7.32
N LEU A 87 6.15 -16.06 -6.76
CA LEU A 87 5.06 -15.25 -6.21
C LEU A 87 5.55 -14.35 -5.06
N VAL A 88 6.39 -14.85 -4.15
CA VAL A 88 6.99 -14.02 -3.09
C VAL A 88 7.87 -12.91 -3.67
N LEU A 89 8.71 -13.23 -4.68
CA LEU A 89 9.54 -12.21 -5.34
C LEU A 89 8.68 -11.15 -6.04
N SER A 90 7.63 -11.56 -6.76
CA SER A 90 6.66 -10.64 -7.35
C SER A 90 5.99 -9.76 -6.29
N MET A 91 5.60 -10.34 -5.14
CA MET A 91 5.02 -9.61 -4.03
C MET A 91 5.98 -8.55 -3.48
N VAL A 92 7.27 -8.86 -3.33
CA VAL A 92 8.29 -7.90 -2.88
C VAL A 92 8.45 -6.74 -3.87
N VAL A 93 8.49 -7.03 -5.18
CA VAL A 93 8.58 -5.99 -6.22
C VAL A 93 7.35 -5.09 -6.18
N LEU A 94 6.14 -5.67 -6.17
CA LEU A 94 4.89 -4.91 -6.11
C LEU A 94 4.78 -4.08 -4.83
N TRP A 95 5.19 -4.64 -3.69
CA TRP A 95 5.23 -3.95 -2.40
C TRP A 95 6.13 -2.73 -2.46
N PHE A 96 7.34 -2.88 -3.01
CA PHE A 96 8.29 -1.78 -3.13
C PHE A 96 7.80 -0.69 -4.07
N LEU A 97 7.25 -1.07 -5.23
CA LEU A 97 6.65 -0.13 -6.18
C LEU A 97 5.47 0.62 -5.57
N LEU A 98 4.56 -0.09 -4.89
CA LEU A 98 3.42 0.52 -4.21
C LEU A 98 3.89 1.50 -3.14
N ALA A 99 4.90 1.14 -2.33
CA ALA A 99 5.44 2.01 -1.30
C ALA A 99 5.95 3.32 -1.90
N GLY A 100 6.74 3.24 -2.98
CA GLY A 100 7.27 4.41 -3.67
C GLY A 100 6.17 5.28 -4.27
N VAL A 101 5.25 4.68 -5.03
CA VAL A 101 4.14 5.40 -5.68
C VAL A 101 3.21 6.04 -4.65
N ALA A 102 2.80 5.30 -3.61
CA ALA A 102 1.90 5.81 -2.58
C ALA A 102 2.51 6.96 -1.79
N GLN A 103 3.80 6.87 -1.43
CA GLN A 103 4.51 7.95 -0.73
C GLN A 103 4.60 9.20 -1.60
N PHE A 104 4.96 9.03 -2.88
CA PHE A 104 5.05 10.13 -3.84
C PHE A 104 3.70 10.77 -4.11
N ALA A 105 2.65 9.97 -4.35
CA ALA A 105 1.29 10.44 -4.57
C ALA A 105 0.74 11.23 -3.38
N THR A 106 0.92 10.70 -2.16
CA THR A 106 0.47 11.33 -0.91
C THR A 106 1.16 12.67 -0.67
N LYS A 107 2.47 12.74 -0.91
CA LYS A 107 3.23 14.00 -0.83
C LYS A 107 2.72 15.01 -1.85
N ARG A 108 2.61 14.61 -3.11
CA ARG A 108 2.15 15.50 -4.19
C ARG A 108 0.73 16.01 -3.96
N LEU A 109 -0.17 15.18 -3.43
CA LEU A 109 -1.53 15.61 -3.07
C LEU A 109 -1.51 16.62 -1.91
N THR A 110 -0.70 16.37 -0.90
CA THR A 110 -0.55 17.29 0.25
C THR A 110 -0.01 18.66 -0.17
N ASP A 111 0.95 18.67 -1.11
CA ASP A 111 1.53 19.87 -1.68
C ASP A 111 0.50 20.62 -2.56
N ALA A 112 -0.22 19.92 -3.43
CA ALA A 112 -1.26 20.51 -4.27
C ALA A 112 -2.42 21.11 -3.45
N LEU A 113 -2.82 20.46 -2.36
CA LEU A 113 -3.83 20.95 -1.42
C LEU A 113 -3.40 22.23 -0.68
N ALA A 114 -2.13 22.67 -0.79
CA ALA A 114 -1.66 23.89 -0.13
C ALA A 114 -1.95 25.12 -0.98
N THR A 115 -2.15 24.94 -2.28
CA THR A 115 -2.24 26.01 -3.28
C THR A 115 -3.52 25.96 -4.10
N THR A 116 -4.25 24.85 -4.06
CA THR A 116 -5.47 24.63 -4.87
C THR A 116 -6.60 24.01 -4.06
N ASP A 117 -7.81 24.03 -4.63
CA ASP A 117 -8.97 23.34 -4.05
C ASP A 117 -8.82 21.81 -4.12
N ALA A 118 -9.69 21.10 -3.38
CA ALA A 118 -9.63 19.64 -3.28
C ALA A 118 -9.79 18.93 -4.62
N LYS A 119 -10.69 19.40 -5.50
CA LYS A 119 -10.94 18.78 -6.80
C LYS A 119 -9.71 18.92 -7.70
N SER A 120 -9.18 20.13 -7.83
CA SER A 120 -7.98 20.40 -8.63
C SER A 120 -6.77 19.60 -8.15
N ALA A 121 -6.57 19.49 -6.84
CA ALA A 121 -5.50 18.70 -6.25
C ALA A 121 -5.64 17.20 -6.56
N VAL A 122 -6.86 16.65 -6.46
CA VAL A 122 -7.14 15.25 -6.83
C VAL A 122 -6.93 15.02 -8.32
N ASP A 123 -7.46 15.88 -9.18
CA ASP A 123 -7.31 15.76 -10.64
C ASP A 123 -5.82 15.74 -11.05
N SER A 124 -4.99 16.55 -10.40
CA SER A 124 -3.54 16.62 -10.69
C SER A 124 -2.74 15.37 -10.26
N THR A 125 -3.30 14.56 -9.36
CA THR A 125 -2.62 13.38 -8.77
C THR A 125 -3.29 12.05 -9.11
N TRP A 126 -4.44 12.09 -9.81
CA TRP A 126 -5.29 10.95 -10.10
C TRP A 126 -4.53 9.74 -10.64
N THR A 127 -3.69 9.93 -11.66
CA THR A 127 -2.95 8.84 -12.31
C THR A 127 -2.02 8.10 -11.34
N LEU A 128 -1.38 8.80 -10.40
CA LEU A 128 -0.50 8.17 -9.41
C LEU A 128 -1.30 7.29 -8.44
N PHE A 129 -2.47 7.76 -8.03
CA PHE A 129 -3.35 7.00 -7.15
C PHE A 129 -3.99 5.81 -7.86
N VAL A 130 -4.36 5.93 -9.14
CA VAL A 130 -4.80 4.78 -9.94
C VAL A 130 -3.70 3.74 -10.06
N LEU A 131 -2.46 4.16 -10.33
CA LEU A 131 -1.31 3.25 -10.35
C LEU A 131 -1.13 2.54 -8.99
N ALA A 132 -1.23 3.28 -7.88
CA ALA A 132 -1.18 2.69 -6.54
C ALA A 132 -2.32 1.65 -6.33
N ALA A 133 -3.54 1.95 -6.76
CA ALA A 133 -4.66 1.02 -6.67
C ALA A 133 -4.44 -0.25 -7.51
N VAL A 134 -3.87 -0.13 -8.72
CA VAL A 134 -3.51 -1.28 -9.56
C VAL A 134 -2.44 -2.14 -8.87
N LEU A 135 -1.38 -1.53 -8.34
CA LEU A 135 -0.32 -2.23 -7.61
C LEU A 135 -0.86 -2.93 -6.34
N ALA A 136 -1.73 -2.25 -5.58
CA ALA A 136 -2.39 -2.83 -4.40
C ALA A 136 -3.29 -4.01 -4.78
N THR A 137 -4.02 -3.92 -5.89
CA THR A 137 -4.82 -5.04 -6.42
C THR A 137 -3.92 -6.21 -6.79
N GLY A 138 -2.80 -5.95 -7.50
CA GLY A 138 -1.82 -6.97 -7.83
C GLY A 138 -1.25 -7.66 -6.59
N LEU A 139 -0.95 -6.91 -5.52
CA LEU A 139 -0.53 -7.48 -4.24
C LEU A 139 -1.58 -8.41 -3.63
N LEU A 140 -2.85 -8.01 -3.61
CA LEU A 140 -3.94 -8.84 -3.09
C LEU A 140 -4.11 -10.13 -3.90
N VAL A 141 -3.99 -10.05 -5.23
CA VAL A 141 -4.05 -11.23 -6.10
C VAL A 141 -2.88 -12.17 -5.82
N VAL A 142 -1.64 -11.66 -5.82
CA VAL A 142 -0.44 -12.48 -5.54
C VAL A 142 -0.50 -13.09 -4.15
N ALA A 143 -0.95 -12.33 -3.14
CA ALA A 143 -1.14 -12.84 -1.79
C ALA A 143 -2.22 -13.92 -1.70
N GLY A 144 -3.32 -13.80 -2.46
CA GLY A 144 -4.37 -14.82 -2.51
C GLY A 144 -3.95 -16.12 -3.20
N LEU A 145 -2.90 -16.08 -4.04
CA LEU A 145 -2.32 -17.26 -4.69
C LEU A 145 -1.26 -17.98 -3.82
N LEU A 146 -0.85 -17.40 -2.69
CA LEU A 146 0.20 -17.91 -1.79
C LEU A 146 -0.37 -18.69 -0.60
#